data_AF-A0A660RC16-F1
#
_entry.id   AF-A0A660RC16-F1
#
_cell.length_a   1.000
_cell.length_b   1.000
_cell.length_c   1.000
_cell.angle_alpha   90.00
_cell.angle_beta   90.00
_cell.angle_gamma   90.00
#
_symmetry.space_group_name_H-M   'P 1'
#
loop_
_entity.id
_entity.type
_entity.pdbx_description
1 polymer ?
#
loop_
_entity_poly.entity_id
_entity_poly.type
_entity_poly.pdbx_seq_one_letter_code
_entity_poly.pdbx_strand_id
1 'polypeptide(L)'
;MGVRILNDLPEIAVHNIQEFLLETGLTLPPTPVVIYEAESLDEFHRLTGKPYSIGGVYSDFQIVIQPVQILKRKGVFIQVLTHELLHWILYGLEEKYQEPLISWWLGLRKDESFTHYLDLNYNGDLALFVRLHWKDQRIPPR
;
A
#
# COMPACT_ATOMS: atom_id res chain seq x y z
N MET A 1 11.97 2.10 -23.53
CA MET A 1 11.49 1.35 -22.35
C MET A 1 12.50 1.63 -21.27
N GLY A 2 12.22 2.63 -20.44
CA GLY A 2 13.13 3.08 -19.40
C GLY A 2 12.41 3.17 -18.08
N VAL A 3 12.07 2.02 -17.50
CA VAL A 3 11.60 1.94 -16.13
C VAL A 3 12.69 2.50 -15.21
N ARG A 4 12.32 3.45 -14.34
CA ARG A 4 13.26 4.08 -13.40
C ARG A 4 13.04 3.55 -12.01
N ILE A 5 14.13 3.21 -11.32
CA ILE A 5 14.08 2.84 -9.91
C ILE A 5 13.98 4.13 -9.09
N LEU A 6 12.97 4.23 -8.23
CA LEU A 6 12.91 5.29 -7.23
C LEU A 6 13.88 4.96 -6.10
N ASN A 7 14.96 5.75 -6.00
CA ASN A 7 16.03 5.51 -5.04
C ASN A 7 15.75 6.11 -3.65
N ASP A 8 14.92 7.15 -3.59
CA ASP A 8 14.60 7.84 -2.36
C ASP A 8 13.08 8.00 -2.20
N LEU A 9 12.57 7.64 -1.02
CA LEU A 9 11.18 7.88 -0.66
C LEU A 9 11.00 9.33 -0.17
N PRO A 10 9.89 10.00 -0.53
CA PRO A 10 9.55 11.28 0.08
C PRO A 10 9.41 11.16 1.61
N GLU A 11 9.92 12.15 2.35
CA GLU A 11 9.89 12.16 3.82
C GLU A 11 8.48 11.92 4.40
N ILE A 12 7.45 12.50 3.77
CA ILE A 12 6.06 12.31 4.20
C ILE A 12 5.62 10.85 4.05
N ALA A 13 6.02 10.16 2.97
CA ALA A 13 5.71 8.74 2.81
C ALA A 13 6.43 7.91 3.87
N VAL A 14 7.69 8.22 4.17
CA VAL A 14 8.46 7.55 5.24
C VAL A 14 7.78 7.74 6.60
N HIS A 15 7.36 8.96 6.90
CA HIS A 15 6.63 9.28 8.14
C HIS A 15 5.34 8.48 8.26
N ASN A 16 4.50 8.45 7.21
CA ASN A 16 3.27 7.64 7.19
C ASN A 16 3.56 6.16 7.47
N ILE A 17 4.60 5.60 6.85
CA ILE A 17 4.98 4.21 7.10
C ILE A 17 5.41 4.00 8.55
N GLN A 18 6.19 4.91 9.13
CA GLN A 18 6.61 4.81 10.53
C GLN A 18 5.42 4.86 11.49
N GLU A 19 4.45 5.73 11.25
CA GLU A 19 3.22 5.80 12.05
C GLU A 19 2.42 4.49 11.93
N PHE A 20 2.23 3.97 10.72
CA PHE A 20 1.51 2.71 10.52
C PHE A 20 2.19 1.54 11.23
N LEU A 21 3.51 1.41 11.13
CA LEU A 21 4.28 0.36 11.81
C LEU A 21 4.15 0.49 13.34
N LEU A 22 4.16 1.70 13.88
CA LEU A 22 3.98 1.95 15.31
C LEU A 22 2.59 1.53 15.79
N GLU A 23 1.53 1.89 15.08
CA GLU A 23 0.15 1.59 15.46
C GLU A 23 -0.18 0.08 15.34
N THR A 24 0.41 -0.58 14.35
CA THR A 24 0.18 -2.02 14.09
C THR A 24 1.13 -2.94 14.87
N GLY A 25 2.25 -2.40 15.37
CA GLY A 25 3.33 -3.18 15.97
C GLY A 25 4.11 -4.04 14.97
N LEU A 26 4.01 -3.75 13.66
CA LEU A 26 4.74 -4.43 12.61
C LEU A 26 6.19 -3.94 12.49
N THR A 27 7.06 -4.77 11.94
CA THR A 27 8.31 -4.31 11.31
C THR A 27 8.24 -4.41 9.79
N LEU A 28 9.22 -3.81 9.12
CA LEU A 28 9.34 -3.92 7.67
C LEU A 28 9.53 -5.38 7.23
N PRO A 29 8.92 -5.80 6.12
CA PRO A 29 9.17 -7.13 5.54
C PRO A 29 10.67 -7.36 5.32
N PRO A 30 11.17 -8.59 5.57
CA PRO A 30 12.60 -8.90 5.37
C PRO A 30 13.01 -8.83 3.90
N THR A 31 12.06 -9.08 2.98
CA THR A 31 12.27 -8.92 1.55
C THR A 31 11.97 -7.46 1.16
N PRO A 32 12.96 -6.73 0.63
CA PRO A 32 12.77 -5.35 0.20
C PRO A 32 11.82 -5.26 -0.99
N VAL A 33 11.09 -4.16 -1.08
CA VAL A 33 10.26 -3.84 -2.26
C VAL A 33 11.07 -3.02 -3.26
N VAL A 34 10.92 -3.32 -4.55
CA VAL A 34 11.48 -2.52 -5.64
C VAL A 34 10.41 -1.61 -6.20
N ILE A 35 10.70 -0.31 -6.31
CA ILE A 35 9.73 0.69 -6.77
C ILE A 35 10.16 1.23 -8.13
N TYR A 36 9.26 1.10 -9.08
CA TYR A 36 9.44 1.46 -10.47
C TYR A 36 8.50 2.60 -10.87
N GLU A 37 9.07 3.68 -11.38
CA GLU A 37 8.34 4.73 -12.09
C GLU A 37 8.25 4.37 -13.58
N ALA A 38 7.03 4.30 -14.12
CA ALA A 38 6.81 4.20 -15.57
C ALA A 38 7.09 5.54 -16.27
N GLU A 39 7.63 5.50 -17.49
CA GLU A 39 7.91 6.69 -18.31
C GLU A 39 6.64 7.32 -18.88
N SER A 40 5.59 6.52 -19.09
CA SER A 40 4.31 6.98 -19.63
C SER A 40 3.13 6.18 -19.06
N LEU A 41 1.91 6.71 -19.27
CA LEU A 41 0.69 5.98 -18.94
C LEU A 41 0.57 4.68 -19.74
N ASP A 42 0.95 4.69 -21.02
CA ASP A 42 0.91 3.49 -21.86
C ASP A 42 1.88 2.42 -21.36
N GLU A 43 3.08 2.81 -20.88
CA GLU A 43 4.00 1.86 -20.25
C GLU A 43 3.44 1.31 -18.95
N PHE A 44 2.88 2.16 -18.09
CA PHE A 44 2.21 1.72 -16.87
C PHE A 44 1.13 0.67 -17.15
N HIS A 45 0.26 0.89 -18.14
CA HIS A 45 -0.77 -0.07 -18.51
C HIS A 45 -0.19 -1.38 -19.06
N ARG A 46 0.86 -1.32 -19.90
CA ARG A 46 1.52 -2.55 -20.38
C ARG A 46 2.16 -3.36 -19.25
N LEU A 47 2.76 -2.70 -18.26
CA LEU A 47 3.43 -3.37 -17.13
C LEU A 47 2.44 -3.97 -16.13
N THR A 48 1.32 -3.28 -15.88
CA THR A 48 0.40 -3.62 -14.78
C THR A 48 -0.93 -4.21 -15.22
N GLY A 49 -1.30 -4.06 -16.49
CA GLY A 49 -2.64 -4.36 -17.02
C GLY A 49 -3.75 -3.46 -16.47
N LYS A 50 -3.43 -2.43 -15.67
CA LYS A 50 -4.43 -1.58 -15.01
C LYS A 50 -4.82 -0.35 -15.85
N PRO A 51 -6.05 0.16 -15.69
CA PRO A 51 -6.47 1.40 -16.35
C PRO A 51 -5.78 2.64 -15.74
N TYR A 52 -5.81 3.77 -16.47
CA TYR A 52 -5.17 5.03 -16.05
C TYR A 52 -5.83 5.72 -14.83
N SER A 53 -6.94 5.19 -14.35
CA SER A 53 -7.55 5.59 -13.08
C SER A 53 -6.79 5.07 -11.85
N ILE A 54 -5.94 4.04 -12.01
CA ILE A 54 -5.13 3.46 -10.94
C ILE A 54 -3.74 4.08 -10.94
N GLY A 55 -3.32 4.62 -9.79
CA GLY A 55 -2.05 5.37 -9.68
C GLY A 55 -0.80 4.52 -9.50
N GLY A 56 -0.95 3.32 -8.93
CA GLY A 56 0.13 2.40 -8.62
C GLY A 56 -0.39 0.97 -8.47
N VAL A 57 0.52 0.00 -8.47
CA VAL A 57 0.22 -1.40 -8.21
C VAL A 57 1.39 -2.05 -7.50
N TYR A 58 1.11 -2.66 -6.36
CA TYR A 58 1.96 -3.65 -5.72
C TYR A 58 1.68 -5.07 -6.24
N SER A 59 2.74 -5.80 -6.57
CA SER A 59 2.69 -7.24 -6.86
C SER A 59 4.06 -7.85 -6.63
N ASP A 60 4.12 -8.96 -5.86
CA ASP A 60 5.32 -9.76 -5.64
C ASP A 60 6.60 -8.93 -5.33
N PHE A 61 6.54 -8.12 -4.27
CA PHE A 61 7.64 -7.25 -3.85
C PHE A 61 8.10 -6.23 -4.91
N GLN A 62 7.24 -5.90 -5.86
CA GLN A 62 7.43 -4.82 -6.82
C GLN A 62 6.27 -3.85 -6.75
N ILE A 63 6.58 -2.56 -6.79
CA ILE A 63 5.60 -1.48 -6.95
C ILE A 63 5.86 -0.82 -8.28
N VAL A 64 4.85 -0.77 -9.14
CA VAL A 64 4.88 0.03 -10.37
C VAL A 64 3.94 1.21 -10.20
N ILE A 65 4.44 2.44 -10.36
CA ILE A 65 3.62 3.65 -10.31
C ILE A 65 3.52 4.32 -11.69
N GLN A 66 2.43 5.05 -11.89
CA GLN A 66 2.34 6.00 -13.01
C GLN A 66 3.47 7.04 -12.96
N PRO A 67 3.78 7.73 -14.08
CA PRO A 67 4.77 8.81 -14.07
C PRO A 67 4.57 9.77 -12.90
N VAL A 68 5.61 9.99 -12.10
CA VAL A 68 5.52 10.73 -10.83
C VAL A 68 5.00 12.15 -11.08
N GLN A 69 5.38 12.75 -12.20
CA GLN A 69 4.91 14.08 -12.57
C GLN A 69 3.39 14.14 -12.79
N ILE A 70 2.78 13.07 -13.30
CA ILE A 70 1.32 12.99 -13.45
C ILE A 70 0.66 12.88 -12.08
N LEU A 71 1.19 12.02 -11.21
CA LEU A 71 0.67 11.82 -9.85
C LEU A 71 0.81 13.10 -9.00
N LYS A 72 1.94 13.81 -9.13
CA LYS A 72 2.18 15.11 -8.46
C LYS A 72 1.20 16.19 -8.94
N ARG A 73 0.96 16.30 -10.25
CA ARG A 73 -0.04 17.25 -10.80
C ARG A 73 -1.46 16.97 -10.31
N LYS A 74 -1.80 15.71 -10.09
CA LYS A 74 -3.08 15.29 -9.52
C LYS A 74 -3.14 15.46 -7.98
N GLY A 75 -2.02 15.76 -7.32
CA GLY A 75 -1.94 15.87 -5.86
C GLY A 75 -2.02 14.53 -5.12
N VAL A 76 -1.86 13.39 -5.80
CA VAL A 76 -2.08 12.04 -5.23
C VAL A 76 -0.82 11.21 -5.09
N PHE A 77 0.36 11.74 -5.45
CA PHE A 77 1.61 10.98 -5.45
C PHE A 77 1.93 10.33 -4.09
N ILE A 78 1.91 11.11 -3.01
CA ILE A 78 2.21 10.60 -1.67
C ILE A 78 1.19 9.56 -1.24
N GLN A 79 -0.10 9.82 -1.49
CA GLN A 79 -1.19 8.92 -1.15
C GLN A 79 -1.04 7.57 -1.88
N VAL A 80 -0.82 7.59 -3.19
CA VAL A 80 -0.64 6.38 -4.02
C VAL A 80 0.60 5.60 -3.56
N LEU A 81 1.75 6.28 -3.40
CA LEU A 81 2.97 5.62 -2.97
C LEU A 81 2.82 4.98 -1.59
N THR A 82 2.20 5.68 -0.64
CA THR A 82 1.92 5.14 0.70
C THR A 82 1.01 3.93 0.62
N HIS A 83 -0.06 4.00 -0.19
CA HIS A 83 -1.00 2.89 -0.39
C HIS A 83 -0.28 1.61 -0.87
N GLU A 84 0.55 1.70 -1.91
CA GLU A 84 1.28 0.52 -2.42
C GLU A 84 2.36 0.01 -1.44
N LEU A 85 3.01 0.90 -0.70
CA LEU A 85 3.96 0.52 0.36
C LEU A 85 3.27 -0.23 1.50
N LEU A 86 2.03 0.15 1.83
CA LEU A 86 1.24 -0.55 2.84
C LEU A 86 0.83 -1.96 2.37
N HIS A 87 0.56 -2.17 1.08
CA HIS A 87 0.39 -3.52 0.54
C HIS A 87 1.63 -4.39 0.72
N TRP A 88 2.83 -3.80 0.52
CA TRP A 88 4.08 -4.48 0.81
C TRP A 88 4.23 -4.83 2.29
N ILE A 89 3.99 -3.89 3.20
CA ILE A 89 4.06 -4.13 4.66
C ILE A 89 3.06 -5.19 5.10
N LEU A 90 1.85 -5.16 4.52
CA LEU A 90 0.76 -6.09 4.82
C LEU A 90 0.78 -7.35 3.94
N TYR A 91 1.92 -7.72 3.35
CA TYR A 91 2.02 -8.88 2.43
C TYR A 91 1.45 -10.18 3.03
N GLY A 92 1.56 -10.35 4.34
CA GLY A 92 1.06 -11.52 5.07
C GLY A 92 -0.35 -11.37 5.63
N LEU A 93 -1.00 -10.20 5.54
CA LEU A 93 -2.41 -10.03 5.90
C LEU A 93 -3.30 -10.75 4.87
N GLU A 94 -4.39 -11.38 5.30
CA GLU A 94 -5.39 -11.94 4.37
C GLU A 94 -5.86 -10.87 3.37
N GLU A 95 -5.86 -11.20 2.07
CA GLU A 95 -6.10 -10.25 0.97
C GLU A 95 -7.42 -9.50 1.10
N LYS A 96 -8.46 -10.17 1.61
CA LYS A 96 -9.79 -9.57 1.83
C LYS A 96 -9.77 -8.39 2.81
N TYR A 97 -8.72 -8.24 3.62
CA TYR A 97 -8.58 -7.13 4.58
C TYR A 97 -7.58 -6.05 4.15
N GLN A 98 -6.72 -6.29 3.15
CA GLN A 98 -5.67 -5.34 2.78
C GLN A 98 -6.23 -4.02 2.26
N GLU A 99 -6.99 -4.06 1.16
CA GLU A 99 -7.60 -2.87 0.54
C GLU A 99 -8.50 -2.08 1.52
N PRO A 100 -9.41 -2.73 2.29
CA PRO A 100 -10.17 -2.03 3.32
C PRO A 100 -9.30 -1.34 4.37
N LEU A 101 -8.32 -2.05 4.93
CA LEU A 101 -7.51 -1.53 6.03
C LEU A 101 -6.69 -0.33 5.58
N ILE A 102 -6.05 -0.43 4.41
CA ILE A 102 -5.25 0.64 3.84
C ILE A 102 -6.14 1.86 3.54
N SER A 103 -7.31 1.64 2.95
CA SER A 103 -8.25 2.73 2.63
C SER A 103 -8.76 3.43 3.89
N TRP A 104 -9.11 2.66 4.93
CA TRP A 104 -9.54 3.19 6.22
C TRP A 104 -8.43 4.00 6.89
N TRP A 105 -7.21 3.44 6.96
CA TRP A 105 -6.07 4.08 7.63
C TRP A 105 -5.65 5.38 6.93
N LEU A 106 -5.63 5.39 5.60
CA LEU A 106 -5.34 6.59 4.80
C LEU A 106 -6.51 7.60 4.76
N GLY A 107 -7.63 7.33 5.43
CA GLY A 107 -8.81 8.21 5.41
C GLY A 107 -9.51 8.28 4.05
N LEU A 108 -9.25 7.31 3.16
CA LEU A 108 -9.81 7.21 1.81
C LEU A 108 -11.20 6.57 1.85
N ARG A 109 -12.11 7.17 2.60
CA ARG A 109 -13.48 6.66 2.74
C ARG A 109 -14.23 6.85 1.43
N LYS A 110 -14.27 5.82 0.59
CA LYS A 110 -15.03 5.83 -0.67
C LYS A 110 -16.38 5.12 -0.58
N ASP A 111 -16.60 4.25 0.41
CA ASP A 111 -17.82 3.43 0.45
C ASP A 111 -18.15 2.99 1.89
N GLU A 112 -19.39 3.20 2.32
CA GLU A 112 -19.90 2.80 3.65
C GLU A 112 -19.82 1.28 3.88
N SER A 113 -19.84 0.48 2.81
CA SER A 113 -19.73 -0.98 2.86
C SER A 113 -18.33 -1.48 3.28
N PHE A 114 -17.28 -0.73 2.94
CA PHE A 114 -15.89 -1.07 3.26
C PHE A 114 -15.56 -0.79 4.73
N THR A 115 -16.06 0.33 5.26
CA THR A 115 -16.00 0.62 6.69
C THR A 115 -16.83 -0.36 7.49
N HIS A 116 -18.01 -0.79 7.01
CA HIS A 116 -18.84 -1.75 7.74
C HIS A 116 -18.14 -3.10 7.98
N TYR A 117 -17.39 -3.62 7.01
CA TYR A 117 -16.66 -4.88 7.17
C TYR A 117 -15.51 -4.76 8.18
N LEU A 118 -14.79 -3.65 8.19
CA LEU A 118 -13.81 -3.36 9.23
C LEU A 118 -14.49 -3.13 10.57
N ASP A 119 -15.51 -2.30 10.68
CA ASP A 119 -16.21 -2.00 11.94
C ASP A 119 -16.80 -3.25 12.61
N LEU A 120 -17.18 -4.28 11.82
CA LEU A 120 -17.63 -5.58 12.35
C LEU A 120 -16.50 -6.46 12.91
N ASN A 121 -15.26 -6.27 12.44
CA ASN A 121 -14.11 -7.10 12.81
C ASN A 121 -13.02 -6.33 13.58
N TYR A 122 -13.09 -5.00 13.60
CA TYR A 122 -12.15 -4.06 14.20
C TYR A 122 -12.68 -3.67 15.57
N ASN A 123 -12.01 -4.18 16.60
CA ASN A 123 -12.39 -3.98 18.00
C ASN A 123 -11.77 -2.72 18.62
N GLY A 124 -11.21 -1.81 17.81
CA GLY A 124 -10.47 -0.64 18.27
C GLY A 124 -8.98 -0.87 18.50
N ASP A 125 -8.47 -2.09 18.30
CA ASP A 125 -7.05 -2.44 18.44
C ASP A 125 -6.50 -2.94 17.08
N LEU A 126 -5.82 -2.03 16.38
CA LEU A 126 -5.24 -2.30 15.06
C LEU A 126 -4.16 -3.38 15.08
N ALA A 127 -3.30 -3.39 16.09
CA ALA A 127 -2.25 -4.39 16.23
C ALA A 127 -2.85 -5.79 16.44
N LEU A 128 -3.88 -5.90 17.29
CA LEU A 128 -4.60 -7.15 17.49
C LEU A 128 -5.32 -7.61 16.22
N PHE A 129 -5.99 -6.71 15.51
CA PHE A 129 -6.65 -7.02 14.24
C PHE A 129 -5.66 -7.61 13.21
N VAL A 130 -4.54 -6.92 12.95
CA VAL A 130 -3.53 -7.37 11.98
C VAL A 130 -2.99 -8.74 12.33
N ARG A 131 -2.70 -8.98 13.62
CA ARG A 131 -2.20 -10.27 14.10
C ARG A 131 -3.21 -11.39 13.91
N LEU A 132 -4.49 -11.18 14.24
CA LEU A 132 -5.53 -12.21 14.14
C LEU A 132 -5.82 -12.61 12.68
N HIS A 133 -5.59 -11.70 11.75
CA HIS A 133 -5.88 -11.88 10.32
C HIS A 133 -4.63 -12.06 9.45
N TRP A 134 -3.49 -12.37 10.09
CA TRP A 134 -2.28 -12.75 9.38
C TRP A 134 -2.41 -14.19 8.83
N LYS A 135 -2.08 -14.39 7.55
CA LYS A 135 -2.24 -15.66 6.81
C LYS A 135 -1.52 -16.84 7.48
N ASP A 136 -0.34 -16.61 8.07
CA ASP A 136 0.40 -17.65 8.82
C ASP A 136 0.57 -17.27 10.29
N GLN A 137 -0.30 -17.81 11.14
CA GLN A 137 -0.29 -17.58 12.59
C GLN A 137 0.96 -18.13 13.30
N ARG A 138 1.80 -18.93 12.62
CA ARG A 138 3.06 -19.47 13.19
C ARG A 138 4.22 -18.50 13.04
N ILE A 139 4.11 -17.54 12.11
CA ILE A 139 5.06 -16.45 11.94
C ILE A 139 4.26 -15.19 12.25
N PRO A 140 4.11 -14.83 13.54
CA PRO A 140 3.40 -13.62 13.87
C PRO A 140 4.08 -12.45 13.16
N PRO A 141 3.30 -11.48 12.68
CA PRO A 141 3.89 -10.24 12.22
C PRO A 141 4.76 -9.70 13.37
N ARG A 142 6.06 -9.60 13.15
CA ARG A 142 7.02 -9.08 14.14
C ARG A 142 7.63 -7.82 13.60
#